data_AF-A0A2N1M1R7-F1
#
_entry.id   AF-A0A2N1M1R7-F1
#
_cell.length_a   1.000
_cell.length_b   1.000
_cell.length_c   1.000
_cell.angle_alpha   90.00
_cell.angle_beta   90.00
_cell.angle_gamma   90.00
#
_symmetry.space_group_name_H-M   'P 1'
#
loop_
_entity.id
_entity.type
_entity.pdbx_description
1 polymer ?
#
loop_
_entity_poly.entity_id
_entity_poly.type
_entity_poly.pdbx_seq_one_letter_code
_entity_poly.pdbx_strand_id
1 'polypeptide(L)'
;MPKSIEKPEYIKKALGLNRDAPIPVSCMDKVKQLAGSLALNVVGDIIRISKSKSDRCATLILSEGHYSLALNPRRLYSSKLDRKRNLPIVYHEDGIKNVVTIYNGKMVKSCVIEQFQKGKNSKSSFISVEKNRKTGIYETLEEAYQRIHKERNSFLQETKKFGLGIDLSYHNWSYKKTAFWLFERLSVEVSANNPLDPIEAEWLSDAMMGGLIWADNEWKGYGR
;
A
#
# COMPACT_ATOMS: atom_id res chain seq x y z
N MET A 1 -9.24 8.04 1.52
CA MET A 1 -10.28 9.08 1.65
C MET A 1 -11.53 8.47 2.28
N PRO A 2 -12.30 9.13 3.16
CA PRO A 2 -13.62 8.65 3.56
C PRO A 2 -14.55 8.54 2.36
N LYS A 3 -15.26 7.40 2.24
CA LYS A 3 -16.11 7.10 1.08
C LYS A 3 -17.19 8.15 0.83
N SER A 4 -17.69 8.79 1.89
CA SER A 4 -18.65 9.89 1.84
C SER A 4 -18.15 11.10 1.05
N ILE A 5 -16.84 11.36 1.06
CA ILE A 5 -16.23 12.54 0.42
C ILE A 5 -15.30 12.20 -0.75
N GLU A 6 -15.19 10.92 -1.12
CA GLU A 6 -14.33 10.47 -2.22
C GLU A 6 -14.80 10.97 -3.60
N LYS A 7 -16.12 11.10 -3.78
CA LYS A 7 -16.70 11.59 -5.04
C LYS A 7 -17.72 12.68 -4.78
N PRO A 8 -17.86 13.66 -5.69
CA PRO A 8 -18.89 14.69 -5.57
C PRO A 8 -20.30 14.12 -5.44
N GLU A 9 -20.58 13.03 -6.14
CA GLU A 9 -21.86 12.34 -6.11
C GLU A 9 -22.22 11.83 -4.70
N TYR A 10 -21.24 11.35 -3.94
CA TYR A 10 -21.45 10.79 -2.61
C TYR A 10 -21.72 11.89 -1.59
N ILE A 11 -21.01 13.02 -1.67
CA ILE A 11 -21.26 14.18 -0.82
C ILE A 11 -22.66 14.72 -1.09
N LYS A 12 -23.00 14.95 -2.37
CA LYS A 12 -24.31 15.50 -2.75
C LYS A 12 -25.44 14.58 -2.29
N LYS A 13 -25.29 13.26 -2.46
CA LYS A 13 -26.24 12.28 -1.92
C LYS A 13 -26.37 12.36 -0.40
N ALA A 14 -25.26 12.49 0.32
CA ALA A 14 -25.26 12.62 1.79
C ALA A 14 -25.86 13.95 2.27
N LEU A 15 -25.81 15.00 1.45
CA LEU A 15 -26.43 16.30 1.72
C LEU A 15 -27.89 16.40 1.27
N GLY A 16 -28.42 15.38 0.57
CA GLY A 16 -29.77 15.42 -0.02
C GLY A 16 -29.89 16.34 -1.24
N LEU A 17 -28.79 16.60 -1.94
CA LEU A 17 -28.73 17.46 -3.13
C LEU A 17 -28.80 16.63 -4.42
N ASN A 18 -29.37 17.23 -5.47
CA ASN A 18 -29.33 16.66 -6.82
C ASN A 18 -27.88 16.56 -7.33
N ARG A 19 -27.62 15.61 -8.24
CA ARG A 19 -26.26 15.33 -8.76
C ARG A 19 -25.57 16.56 -9.34
N ASP A 20 -26.32 17.42 -10.01
CA ASP A 20 -25.80 18.61 -10.70
C ASP A 20 -25.96 19.89 -9.88
N ALA A 21 -26.65 19.83 -8.73
CA ALA A 21 -26.84 21.01 -7.90
C ALA A 21 -25.52 21.47 -7.27
N PRO A 22 -25.31 22.79 -7.13
CA PRO A 22 -24.18 23.32 -6.39
C PRO A 22 -24.32 22.98 -4.89
N ILE A 23 -23.19 22.89 -4.19
CA ILE A 23 -23.15 22.68 -2.74
C ILE A 23 -23.24 24.06 -2.04
N PRO A 24 -24.32 24.35 -1.30
CA PRO A 24 -24.43 25.61 -0.58
C PRO A 24 -23.38 25.74 0.52
N VAL A 25 -22.92 26.96 0.78
CA VAL A 25 -21.97 27.28 1.87
C VAL A 25 -22.51 26.86 3.24
N SER A 26 -23.83 26.91 3.44
CA SER A 26 -24.49 26.46 4.67
C SER A 26 -24.32 24.96 4.95
N CYS A 27 -24.01 24.15 3.94
CA CYS A 27 -23.77 22.72 4.11
C CYS A 27 -22.34 22.36 4.55
N MET A 28 -21.43 23.33 4.65
CA MET A 28 -20.00 23.06 4.88
C MET A 28 -19.72 22.38 6.22
N ASP A 29 -20.48 22.67 7.28
CA ASP A 29 -20.30 21.99 8.56
C ASP A 29 -20.71 20.50 8.49
N LYS A 30 -21.74 20.17 7.69
CA LYS A 30 -22.09 18.77 7.39
C LYS A 30 -21.00 18.09 6.57
N VAL A 31 -20.42 18.77 5.57
CA VAL A 31 -19.29 18.24 4.78
C VAL A 31 -18.09 17.91 5.69
N LYS A 32 -17.79 18.78 6.66
CA LYS A 32 -16.75 18.51 7.66
C LYS A 32 -17.07 17.30 8.54
N GLN A 33 -18.31 17.15 8.98
CA GLN A 33 -18.73 15.96 9.73
C GLN A 33 -18.57 14.67 8.90
N LEU A 34 -18.89 14.72 7.60
CA LEU A 34 -18.71 13.60 6.68
C LEU A 34 -17.23 13.21 6.47
N ALA A 35 -16.30 14.14 6.65
CA ALA A 35 -14.86 13.89 6.57
C ALA A 35 -14.30 13.13 7.79
N GLY A 36 -15.04 13.12 8.91
CA GLY A 36 -14.66 12.40 10.12
C GLY A 36 -13.32 12.87 10.70
N SER A 37 -12.34 11.97 10.77
CA SER A 37 -11.00 12.26 11.30
C SER A 37 -10.09 13.02 10.33
N LEU A 38 -10.53 13.24 9.08
CA LEU A 38 -9.76 13.98 8.07
C LEU A 38 -9.96 15.50 8.23
N ALA A 39 -8.87 16.25 8.37
CA ALA A 39 -8.91 17.71 8.31
C ALA A 39 -9.26 18.16 6.87
N LEU A 40 -10.30 18.96 6.72
CA LEU A 40 -10.77 19.40 5.41
C LEU A 40 -10.60 20.92 5.25
N ASN A 41 -9.73 21.31 4.34
CA ASN A 41 -9.61 22.68 3.86
C ASN A 41 -10.55 22.90 2.69
N VAL A 42 -11.16 24.06 2.58
CA VAL A 42 -12.02 24.46 1.46
C VAL A 42 -11.41 25.71 0.81
N VAL A 43 -11.26 25.71 -0.50
CA VAL A 43 -10.67 26.80 -1.29
C VAL A 43 -11.49 27.02 -2.56
N GLY A 44 -11.52 28.25 -3.08
CA GLY A 44 -12.24 28.63 -4.30
C GLY A 44 -13.31 29.68 -3.99
N ASP A 45 -14.59 29.37 -4.21
CA ASP A 45 -15.72 30.29 -3.91
C ASP A 45 -15.69 30.81 -2.46
N ILE A 46 -15.26 29.95 -1.53
CA ILE A 46 -15.01 30.30 -0.14
C ILE A 46 -13.65 29.74 0.28
N ILE A 47 -13.00 30.43 1.21
CA ILE A 47 -11.76 29.96 1.82
C ILE A 47 -12.06 29.60 3.28
N ARG A 48 -11.85 28.34 3.64
CA ARG A 48 -11.99 27.86 5.01
C ARG A 48 -10.89 26.85 5.33
N ILE A 49 -9.94 27.28 6.14
CA ILE A 49 -8.87 26.42 6.63
C ILE A 49 -9.36 25.63 7.84
N SER A 50 -9.06 24.34 7.88
CA SER A 50 -9.38 23.49 9.02
C SER A 50 -8.57 23.90 10.26
N LYS A 51 -9.23 23.95 11.42
CA LYS A 51 -8.57 24.14 12.73
C LYS A 51 -8.26 22.79 13.42
N SER A 52 -8.52 21.67 12.76
CA SER A 52 -8.28 20.34 13.31
C SER A 52 -6.77 20.09 13.47
N LYS A 53 -6.38 19.41 14.54
CA LYS A 53 -5.01 18.92 14.77
C LYS A 53 -4.69 17.61 14.01
N SER A 54 -5.58 17.15 13.14
CA SER A 54 -5.36 15.91 12.38
C SER A 54 -4.21 16.08 11.39
N ASP A 55 -3.25 15.16 11.43
CA ASP A 55 -2.12 15.11 10.50
C ASP A 55 -2.56 14.80 9.07
N ARG A 56 -3.76 14.21 8.91
CA ARG A 56 -4.33 13.90 7.60
C ARG A 56 -5.22 15.04 7.16
N CYS A 57 -4.75 15.78 6.15
CA CYS A 57 -5.49 16.88 5.55
C CYS A 57 -5.83 16.61 4.09
N ALA A 58 -6.99 17.06 3.63
CA ALA A 58 -7.34 17.14 2.21
C ALA A 58 -7.87 18.54 1.90
N THR A 59 -7.66 18.97 0.65
CA THR A 59 -8.16 20.26 0.18
C THR A 59 -9.27 20.06 -0.82
N LEU A 60 -10.42 20.63 -0.48
CA LEU A 60 -11.64 20.67 -1.26
C LEU A 60 -11.64 21.98 -2.06
N ILE A 61 -11.78 21.88 -3.39
CA ILE A 61 -11.86 23.01 -4.31
C ILE A 61 -13.33 23.20 -4.69
N LEU A 62 -13.89 24.37 -4.39
CA LEU A 62 -15.23 24.80 -4.82
C LEU A 62 -15.12 25.82 -5.94
N SER A 63 -15.76 25.54 -7.06
CA SER A 63 -15.88 26.46 -8.18
C SER A 63 -17.33 26.50 -8.61
N GLU A 64 -17.99 27.65 -8.46
CA GLU A 64 -19.42 27.82 -8.79
C GLU A 64 -20.33 26.83 -8.04
N GLY A 65 -19.96 26.48 -6.80
CA GLY A 65 -20.62 25.47 -5.98
C GLY A 65 -20.39 24.02 -6.44
N HIS A 66 -19.61 23.79 -7.50
CA HIS A 66 -19.14 22.47 -7.90
C HIS A 66 -17.84 22.13 -7.18
N TYR A 67 -17.70 20.84 -6.85
CA TYR A 67 -16.63 20.34 -5.99
C TYR A 67 -15.64 19.48 -6.77
N SER A 68 -14.35 19.71 -6.52
CA SER A 68 -13.26 18.79 -6.84
C SER A 68 -12.27 18.66 -5.67
N LEU A 69 -11.49 17.58 -5.63
CA LEU A 69 -10.40 17.41 -4.66
C LEU A 69 -9.08 17.88 -5.25
N ALA A 70 -8.32 18.63 -4.47
CA ALA A 70 -6.95 18.96 -4.82
C ALA A 70 -6.11 17.67 -4.80
N LEU A 71 -5.41 17.42 -5.90
CA LEU A 71 -4.47 16.32 -5.99
C LEU A 71 -3.17 16.71 -5.28
N ASN A 72 -2.56 15.75 -4.59
CA ASN A 72 -1.25 15.92 -4.01
C ASN A 72 -0.17 15.78 -5.12
N PRO A 73 0.53 16.86 -5.48
CA PRO A 73 1.51 16.83 -6.58
C PRO A 73 2.74 15.97 -6.25
N ARG A 74 3.00 15.71 -4.96
CA ARG A 74 4.09 14.82 -4.52
C ARG A 74 3.72 13.34 -4.58
N ARG A 75 2.44 13.01 -4.76
CA ARG A 75 2.01 11.63 -4.99
C ARG A 75 2.05 11.39 -6.49
N LEU A 76 2.85 10.42 -6.89
CA LEU A 76 2.77 9.92 -8.25
C LEU A 76 1.34 9.40 -8.46
N TYR A 77 0.66 9.92 -9.48
CA TYR A 77 -0.46 9.18 -10.04
C TYR A 77 0.17 7.85 -10.47
N SER A 78 -0.16 6.75 -9.78
CA SER A 78 0.41 5.44 -10.10
C SER A 78 -0.08 5.06 -11.50
N SER A 79 0.68 5.53 -12.48
CA SER A 79 0.36 5.42 -13.88
C SER A 79 0.68 3.99 -14.25
N LYS A 80 -0.39 3.20 -14.26
CA LYS A 80 -0.48 1.82 -14.77
C LYS A 80 0.07 0.78 -13.79
N LEU A 81 -0.85 -0.04 -13.25
CA LEU A 81 -0.53 -1.44 -12.98
C LEU A 81 0.29 -1.98 -14.16
N ASP A 82 1.30 -2.81 -13.87
CA ASP A 82 1.91 -3.62 -14.91
C ASP A 82 0.78 -4.35 -15.65
N ARG A 83 0.57 -4.05 -16.92
CA ARG A 83 -0.56 -4.61 -17.68
C ARG A 83 -0.45 -6.13 -17.84
N LYS A 84 0.76 -6.67 -17.61
CA LYS A 84 1.09 -8.09 -17.75
C LYS A 84 1.14 -8.77 -16.39
N ARG A 85 0.38 -9.86 -16.25
CA ARG A 85 0.52 -10.75 -15.09
C ARG A 85 1.89 -11.43 -15.13
N ASN A 86 2.61 -11.38 -14.03
CA ASN A 86 3.85 -12.10 -13.86
C ASN A 86 3.57 -13.48 -13.25
N LEU A 87 4.30 -14.48 -13.72
CA LEU A 87 4.29 -15.81 -13.13
C LEU A 87 5.37 -15.89 -12.05
N PRO A 88 5.07 -16.46 -10.88
CA PRO A 88 6.05 -16.60 -9.81
C PRO A 88 7.03 -17.72 -10.15
N ILE A 89 8.28 -17.55 -9.74
CA ILE A 89 9.29 -18.60 -9.78
C ILE A 89 9.75 -18.81 -8.35
N VAL A 90 9.50 -20.00 -7.82
CA VAL A 90 9.94 -20.36 -6.48
C VAL A 90 11.38 -20.85 -6.55
N TYR A 91 12.19 -20.53 -5.55
CA TYR A 91 13.55 -21.04 -5.45
C TYR A 91 13.95 -21.43 -4.03
N HIS A 92 14.89 -22.36 -3.95
CA HIS A 92 15.57 -22.76 -2.72
C HIS A 92 17.09 -22.73 -2.95
N GLU A 93 17.82 -22.03 -2.07
CA GLU A 93 19.28 -21.95 -2.12
C GLU A 93 19.87 -22.94 -1.11
N ASP A 94 20.60 -23.94 -1.61
CA ASP A 94 21.40 -24.86 -0.79
C ASP A 94 22.83 -24.31 -0.73
N GLY A 95 23.13 -23.60 0.36
CA GLY A 95 24.43 -22.98 0.59
C GLY A 95 25.57 -23.99 0.78
N ILE A 96 25.28 -25.23 1.17
CA ILE A 96 26.30 -26.29 1.35
C ILE A 96 26.73 -26.80 -0.02
N LYS A 97 25.76 -27.03 -0.91
CA LYS A 97 26.03 -27.55 -2.25
C LYS A 97 26.35 -26.45 -3.27
N ASN A 98 26.20 -25.18 -2.89
CA ASN A 98 26.31 -24.01 -3.77
C ASN A 98 25.37 -24.08 -4.99
N VAL A 99 24.17 -24.62 -4.79
CA VAL A 99 23.16 -24.83 -5.83
C VAL A 99 21.86 -24.14 -5.46
N VAL A 100 21.23 -23.49 -6.44
CA VAL A 100 19.86 -22.98 -6.36
C VAL A 100 18.98 -23.88 -7.20
N THR A 101 17.90 -24.38 -6.61
CA THR A 101 16.86 -25.10 -7.34
C THR A 101 15.66 -24.18 -7.51
N ILE A 102 15.18 -24.05 -8.74
CA ILE A 102 14.08 -23.19 -9.14
C ILE A 102 12.92 -24.01 -9.69
N TYR A 103 11.69 -23.55 -9.44
CA TYR A 103 10.46 -24.18 -9.89
C TYR A 103 9.46 -23.13 -10.38
N ASN A 104 8.86 -23.38 -11.54
CA ASN A 104 7.89 -22.48 -12.18
C ASN A 104 6.46 -23.06 -12.25
N GLY A 105 6.17 -24.13 -11.52
CA GLY A 105 4.89 -24.84 -11.58
C GLY A 105 4.83 -25.96 -12.63
N LYS A 106 5.89 -26.17 -13.42
CA LYS A 106 5.97 -27.24 -14.43
C LYS A 106 7.27 -28.00 -14.41
N MET A 107 8.39 -27.30 -14.27
CA MET A 107 9.72 -27.88 -14.37
C MET A 107 10.60 -27.37 -13.24
N VAL A 108 11.42 -28.27 -12.73
CA VAL A 108 12.48 -28.00 -11.79
C VAL A 108 13.79 -27.83 -12.57
N LYS A 109 14.55 -26.77 -12.27
CA LYS A 109 15.90 -26.55 -12.80
C LYS A 109 16.84 -26.22 -11.65
N SER A 110 18.12 -26.52 -11.83
CA SER A 110 19.16 -26.17 -10.86
C SER A 110 20.28 -25.39 -11.53
N CYS A 111 20.86 -24.43 -10.82
CA CYS A 111 22.00 -23.64 -11.27
C CYS A 111 22.87 -23.21 -10.08
N VAL A 112 24.08 -22.71 -10.35
CA VAL A 112 24.99 -22.25 -9.30
C VAL A 112 24.50 -20.93 -8.69
N ILE A 113 24.67 -20.72 -7.38
CA ILE A 113 24.20 -19.51 -6.68
C ILE A 113 24.69 -18.22 -7.34
N GLU A 114 25.96 -18.15 -7.71
CA GLU A 114 26.52 -16.95 -8.34
C GLU A 114 25.85 -16.62 -9.69
N GLN A 115 25.57 -17.63 -10.50
CA GLN A 115 24.86 -17.46 -11.77
C GLN A 115 23.42 -17.01 -11.55
N PHE A 116 22.75 -17.59 -10.54
CA PHE A 116 21.40 -17.20 -10.16
C PHE A 116 21.35 -15.74 -9.71
N GLN A 117 22.25 -15.31 -8.82
CA GLN A 117 22.28 -13.92 -8.34
C GLN A 117 22.58 -12.92 -9.46
N LYS A 118 23.50 -13.23 -10.37
CA LYS A 118 23.78 -12.42 -11.56
C LYS A 118 22.58 -12.32 -12.51
N GLY A 119 21.80 -13.39 -12.63
CA GLY A 119 20.59 -13.44 -13.47
C GLY A 119 19.32 -12.90 -12.82
N LYS A 120 19.31 -12.72 -11.48
CA LYS A 120 18.16 -12.27 -10.71
C LYS A 120 17.87 -10.81 -11.02
N ASN A 121 16.81 -10.55 -11.77
CA ASN A 121 16.37 -9.21 -12.09
C ASN A 121 15.08 -8.83 -11.33
N SER A 122 14.85 -7.53 -11.17
CA SER A 122 13.69 -6.96 -10.46
C SER A 122 12.34 -7.13 -11.19
N LYS A 123 12.38 -7.59 -12.45
CA LYS A 123 11.20 -7.83 -13.30
C LYS A 123 10.61 -9.22 -13.06
N SER A 124 11.47 -10.21 -12.81
CA SER A 124 11.07 -11.57 -12.44
C SER A 124 10.57 -11.66 -10.99
N SER A 125 9.52 -12.45 -10.78
CA SER A 125 8.89 -12.66 -9.47
C SER A 125 9.50 -13.87 -8.77
N PHE A 126 10.76 -13.76 -8.33
CA PHE A 126 11.43 -14.81 -7.58
C PHE A 126 10.99 -14.80 -6.11
N ILE A 127 10.55 -15.95 -5.60
CA ILE A 127 10.07 -16.11 -4.23
C ILE A 127 10.82 -17.27 -3.59
N SER A 128 11.43 -17.04 -2.42
CA SER A 128 12.13 -18.10 -1.68
C SER A 128 11.14 -19.03 -0.99
N VAL A 129 11.50 -20.29 -0.85
CA VAL A 129 10.79 -21.21 0.06
C VAL A 129 10.90 -20.73 1.52
N GLU A 130 9.85 -20.96 2.29
CA GLU A 130 9.81 -20.64 3.71
C GLU A 130 10.36 -21.77 4.57
N LYS A 131 11.12 -21.37 5.60
CA LYS A 131 11.55 -22.27 6.67
C LYS A 131 10.50 -22.26 7.76
N ASN A 132 9.97 -23.43 8.10
CA ASN A 132 9.08 -23.53 9.25
C ASN A 132 9.88 -23.21 10.52
N ARG A 133 9.47 -22.16 11.24
CA ARG A 133 10.18 -21.69 12.44
C ARG A 133 10.19 -22.70 13.60
N LYS A 134 9.19 -23.59 13.67
CA LYS A 134 9.06 -24.57 14.76
C LYS A 134 9.86 -25.84 14.49
N THR A 135 9.86 -26.33 13.25
CA THR A 135 10.53 -27.58 12.89
C THR A 135 11.91 -27.36 12.27
N GLY A 136 12.21 -26.15 11.81
CA GLY A 136 13.43 -25.81 11.08
C GLY A 136 13.48 -26.39 9.66
N ILE A 137 12.42 -27.06 9.21
CA ILE A 137 12.35 -27.70 7.90
C ILE A 137 11.85 -26.69 6.86
N TYR A 138 12.51 -26.65 5.71
CA TYR A 138 12.05 -25.89 4.56
C TYR A 138 10.90 -26.61 3.88
N GLU A 139 9.89 -25.86 3.44
CA GLU A 139 8.88 -26.40 2.52
C GLU A 139 9.52 -26.81 1.19
N THR A 140 8.89 -27.77 0.51
CA THR A 140 9.25 -28.15 -0.85
C THR A 140 8.91 -27.04 -1.84
N LEU A 141 9.51 -27.07 -3.03
CA LEU A 141 9.26 -26.08 -4.08
C LEU A 141 7.79 -26.10 -4.54
N GLU A 142 7.18 -27.28 -4.58
CA GLU A 142 5.77 -27.48 -4.92
C GLU A 142 4.84 -26.93 -3.84
N GLU A 143 5.13 -27.21 -2.56
CA GLU A 143 4.36 -26.67 -1.42
C GLU A 143 4.41 -25.14 -1.41
N ALA A 144 5.61 -24.56 -1.56
CA ALA A 144 5.79 -23.12 -1.68
C ALA A 144 4.99 -22.53 -2.85
N TYR A 145 5.03 -23.18 -4.02
CA TYR A 145 4.28 -22.74 -5.20
C TYR A 145 2.76 -22.78 -4.96
N GLN A 146 2.24 -23.80 -4.29
CA GLN A 146 0.83 -23.88 -3.93
C GLN A 146 0.45 -22.82 -2.88
N ARG A 147 1.30 -22.63 -1.86
CA ARG A 147 1.11 -21.67 -0.78
C ARG A 147 0.96 -20.25 -1.32
N ILE A 148 1.89 -19.77 -2.14
CA ILE A 148 1.81 -18.40 -2.70
C ILE A 148 0.55 -18.18 -3.54
N HIS A 149 0.07 -19.20 -4.25
CA HIS A 149 -1.17 -19.12 -5.03
C HIS A 149 -2.39 -19.05 -4.11
N LYS A 150 -2.39 -19.83 -3.03
CA LYS A 150 -3.44 -19.80 -2.00
C LYS A 150 -3.49 -18.44 -1.30
N GLU A 151 -2.34 -17.89 -0.92
CA GLU A 151 -2.20 -16.55 -0.32
C GLU A 151 -2.74 -15.47 -1.27
N ARG A 152 -2.32 -15.49 -2.54
CA ARG A 152 -2.81 -14.56 -3.57
C ARG A 152 -4.32 -14.65 -3.75
N ASN A 153 -4.89 -15.86 -3.78
CA ASN A 153 -6.33 -16.05 -3.93
C ASN A 153 -7.10 -15.54 -2.71
N SER A 154 -6.62 -15.84 -1.50
CA SER A 154 -7.19 -15.34 -0.25
C SER A 154 -7.19 -13.81 -0.21
N PHE A 155 -6.04 -13.19 -0.51
CA PHE A 155 -5.89 -11.74 -0.56
C PHE A 155 -6.81 -11.08 -1.60
N LEU A 156 -6.93 -11.68 -2.79
CA LEU A 156 -7.85 -11.18 -3.82
C LEU A 156 -9.31 -11.24 -3.37
N GLN A 157 -9.73 -12.31 -2.68
CA GLN A 157 -11.11 -12.42 -2.19
C GLN A 157 -11.39 -11.41 -1.08
N GLU A 158 -10.48 -11.22 -0.14
CA GLU A 158 -10.64 -10.22 0.92
C GLU A 158 -10.71 -8.81 0.34
N THR A 159 -9.82 -8.45 -0.58
CA THR A 159 -9.81 -7.10 -1.18
C THR A 159 -11.03 -6.82 -2.06
N LYS A 160 -11.68 -7.83 -2.62
CA LYS A 160 -12.98 -7.68 -3.31
C LYS A 160 -14.10 -7.24 -2.37
N LYS A 161 -14.11 -7.67 -1.11
CA LYS A 161 -15.11 -7.22 -0.12
C LYS A 161 -15.08 -5.71 0.09
N PHE A 162 -13.91 -5.10 -0.08
CA PHE A 162 -13.70 -3.65 0.00
C PHE A 162 -13.82 -2.94 -1.37
N GLY A 163 -14.20 -3.66 -2.43
CA GLY A 163 -14.32 -3.11 -3.79
C GLY A 163 -12.98 -2.84 -4.50
N LEU A 164 -11.86 -3.34 -3.98
CA LEU A 164 -10.52 -3.04 -4.48
C LEU A 164 -9.89 -4.15 -5.33
N GLY A 165 -10.41 -5.39 -5.25
CA GLY A 165 -10.10 -6.50 -6.17
C GLY A 165 -8.63 -6.64 -6.58
N ILE A 166 -7.72 -6.64 -5.60
CA ILE A 166 -6.28 -6.50 -5.82
C ILE A 166 -5.67 -7.88 -6.06
N ASP A 167 -4.93 -8.02 -7.16
CA ASP A 167 -4.28 -9.26 -7.55
C ASP A 167 -2.75 -9.10 -7.54
N LEU A 168 -2.08 -9.83 -6.65
CA LEU A 168 -0.63 -9.78 -6.45
C LEU A 168 0.17 -10.13 -7.71
N SER A 169 -0.40 -10.87 -8.66
CA SER A 169 0.29 -11.26 -9.89
C SER A 169 0.63 -10.06 -10.80
N TYR A 170 -0.04 -8.93 -10.62
CA TYR A 170 0.29 -7.67 -11.31
C TYR A 170 1.30 -6.80 -10.55
N HIS A 171 1.75 -7.24 -9.37
CA HIS A 171 2.69 -6.52 -8.50
C HIS A 171 3.96 -7.35 -8.22
N ASN A 172 4.35 -8.19 -9.18
CA ASN A 172 5.47 -9.13 -9.08
C ASN A 172 5.40 -10.03 -7.85
N TRP A 173 4.18 -10.36 -7.39
CA TRP A 173 3.95 -11.15 -6.19
C TRP A 173 4.57 -10.54 -4.91
N SER A 174 4.86 -9.23 -4.93
CA SER A 174 5.51 -8.53 -3.82
C SER A 174 4.48 -7.83 -2.95
N TYR A 175 4.43 -8.21 -1.67
CA TYR A 175 3.63 -7.50 -0.66
C TYR A 175 4.03 -6.04 -0.54
N LYS A 176 5.35 -5.75 -0.54
CA LYS A 176 5.88 -4.39 -0.51
C LYS A 176 5.36 -3.56 -1.68
N LYS A 177 5.52 -4.04 -2.92
CA LYS A 177 5.06 -3.30 -4.12
C LYS A 177 3.55 -3.09 -4.10
N THR A 178 2.79 -4.12 -3.69
CA THR A 178 1.33 -4.04 -3.59
C THR A 178 0.91 -3.01 -2.54
N ALA A 179 1.55 -3.01 -1.36
CA ALA A 179 1.27 -2.08 -0.28
C ALA A 179 1.61 -0.62 -0.67
N PHE A 180 2.76 -0.39 -1.30
CA PHE A 180 3.13 0.93 -1.82
C PHE A 180 2.13 1.42 -2.87
N TRP A 181 1.78 0.58 -3.84
CA TRP A 181 0.80 0.93 -4.86
C TRP A 181 -0.58 1.23 -4.25
N LEU A 182 -1.02 0.44 -3.27
CA LEU A 182 -2.27 0.66 -2.56
C LEU A 182 -2.25 1.99 -1.79
N PHE A 183 -1.15 2.26 -1.10
CA PHE A 183 -0.95 3.49 -0.35
C PHE A 183 -0.98 4.71 -1.28
N GLU A 184 -0.24 4.68 -2.39
CA GLU A 184 -0.27 5.74 -3.40
C GLU A 184 -1.68 5.96 -3.92
N ARG A 185 -2.38 4.88 -4.33
CA ARG A 185 -3.74 4.94 -4.87
C ARG A 185 -4.76 5.53 -3.90
N LEU A 186 -4.67 5.21 -2.61
CA LEU A 186 -5.63 5.66 -1.60
C LEU A 186 -5.30 7.02 -0.96
N SER A 187 -4.12 7.58 -1.25
CA SER A 187 -3.62 8.82 -0.66
C SER A 187 -3.41 9.97 -1.65
N VAL A 188 -3.79 9.82 -2.93
CA VAL A 188 -3.61 10.85 -3.97
C VAL A 188 -4.20 12.21 -3.58
N GLU A 189 -5.33 12.22 -2.88
CA GLU A 189 -6.05 13.44 -2.51
C GLU A 189 -5.75 13.90 -1.07
N VAL A 190 -4.92 13.14 -0.34
CA VAL A 190 -4.44 13.52 0.98
C VAL A 190 -3.18 14.35 0.80
N SER A 191 -3.17 15.55 1.35
CA SER A 191 -2.02 16.46 1.37
C SER A 191 -0.77 15.74 1.87
N ALA A 192 0.39 16.13 1.36
CA ALA A 192 1.64 15.57 1.84
C ALA A 192 1.82 15.96 3.32
N ASN A 193 2.36 15.04 4.11
CA ASN A 193 2.80 15.38 5.45
C ASN A 193 3.86 16.49 5.35
N ASN A 194 3.98 17.27 6.43
CA ASN A 194 5.07 18.21 6.56
C ASN A 194 6.41 17.45 6.43
N PRO A 195 7.45 18.08 5.83
CA PRO A 195 8.78 17.49 5.85
C PRO A 195 9.19 17.23 7.30
N LEU A 196 9.79 16.07 7.55
CA LEU A 196 10.41 15.78 8.84
C LEU A 196 11.47 16.84 9.11
N ASP A 197 11.46 17.40 10.31
CA ASP A 197 12.57 18.24 10.73
C ASP A 197 13.82 17.36 10.96
N PRO A 198 15.05 17.92 10.87
CA PRO A 198 16.26 17.14 11.01
C PRO A 198 16.39 16.42 12.35
N ILE A 199 15.84 16.99 13.44
CA ILE A 199 15.90 16.40 14.78
C ILE A 199 14.93 15.22 14.84
N GLU A 200 13.68 15.38 14.40
CA GLU A 200 12.70 14.30 14.29
C GLU A 200 13.23 13.15 13.42
N ALA A 201 13.89 13.48 12.30
CA ALA A 201 14.51 12.48 11.43
C ALA A 201 15.65 11.71 12.13
N GLU A 202 16.50 12.39 12.89
CA GLU A 202 17.57 11.77 13.69
C GLU A 202 16.98 10.83 14.76
N TRP A 203 15.99 11.30 15.53
CA TRP A 203 15.31 10.50 16.54
C TRP A 203 14.65 9.24 15.95
N LEU A 204 14.01 9.34 14.80
CA LEU A 204 13.41 8.19 14.10
C LEU A 204 14.48 7.20 13.64
N SER A 205 15.61 7.70 13.11
CA SER A 205 16.74 6.87 12.69
C SER A 205 17.33 6.09 13.87
N ASP A 206 17.58 6.77 14.99
CA ASP A 206 18.13 6.17 16.21
C ASP A 206 17.18 5.12 16.81
N ALA A 207 15.88 5.43 16.85
CA ALA A 207 14.87 4.48 17.31
C ALA A 207 14.78 3.23 16.41
N MET A 208 14.87 3.41 15.08
CA MET A 208 14.89 2.29 14.13
C MET A 208 16.15 1.43 14.27
N MET A 209 17.32 2.05 14.42
CA MET A 209 18.57 1.33 14.68
C MET A 209 18.49 0.52 15.96
N GLY A 210 17.95 1.11 17.03
CA GLY A 210 17.65 0.38 18.27
C GLY A 210 16.76 -0.84 18.00
N GLY A 211 15.60 -0.64 17.37
CA GLY A 211 14.68 -1.75 17.06
C GLY A 211 15.33 -2.89 16.25
N LEU A 212 16.19 -2.57 15.28
CA LEU A 212 16.93 -3.55 14.48
C LEU A 212 17.95 -4.35 15.31
N ILE A 213 18.67 -3.69 16.22
CA ILE A 213 19.64 -4.35 17.12
C ILE A 213 18.93 -5.34 18.06
N TRP A 214 17.69 -5.06 18.45
CA TRP A 214 16.92 -5.88 19.40
C TRP A 214 16.02 -6.94 18.75
N ALA A 215 15.75 -6.85 17.44
CA ALA A 215 14.86 -7.77 16.71
C ALA A 215 15.47 -9.18 16.50
N ASP A 216 16.80 -9.30 16.42
CA ASP A 216 17.48 -10.59 16.21
C ASP A 216 17.58 -11.46 17.49
N ASN A 217 17.23 -10.93 18.66
CA ASN A 217 17.48 -11.56 19.96
C ASN A 217 16.23 -12.00 20.74
N GLU A 218 15.16 -12.43 20.06
CA GLU A 218 13.92 -12.94 20.71
C GLU A 218 13.32 -11.98 21.78
N TRP A 219 13.39 -10.67 21.55
CA TRP A 219 12.92 -9.70 22.53
C TRP A 219 11.39 -9.79 22.72
N LYS A 220 10.97 -10.39 23.84
CA LYS A 220 9.61 -10.25 24.39
C LYS A 220 9.56 -8.86 25.02
N GLY A 221 8.95 -7.91 24.31
CA GLY A 221 8.98 -6.50 24.70
C GLY A 221 8.55 -6.23 26.15
N TYR A 222 8.86 -5.03 26.61
CA TYR A 222 8.27 -4.47 27.82
C TYR A 222 7.58 -3.15 27.51
N GLY A 223 6.29 -3.10 27.84
CA GLY A 223 5.68 -1.85 28.29
C GLY A 223 6.29 -1.48 29.64
N ARG A 224 6.60 -0.19 29.78
CA ARG A 224 6.25 0.50 31.02
C ARG A 224 4.83 1.02 30.86
#